data_AF-A0A7R9VFN6-F1
#
_entry.id   AF-A0A7R9VFN6-F1
#
_cell.length_a   1.000
_cell.length_b   1.000
_cell.length_c   1.000
_cell.angle_alpha   90.00
_cell.angle_beta   90.00
_cell.angle_gamma   90.00
#
_symmetry.space_group_name_H-M   'P 1'
#
loop_
_entity.id
_entity.type
_entity.pdbx_description
1 polymer ?
#
loop_
_entity_poly.entity_id
_entity_poly.type
_entity_poly.pdbx_seq_one_letter_code
_entity_poly.pdbx_strand_id
1 'polypeptide(L)'
;VDALCRLVPRDAAASIGRAILATMAGGMERQQFQVVLQAAADGRVVAREVINAMRKDVLAKCYGGDVTRKRKLLEKQREGKRKLKRIGNIEVPQELFPKLMRAL
;
A
#
# COMPACT_ATOMS: atom_id res chain seq x y z
N VAL A 1 14.81 3.88 4.65
CA VAL A 1 14.35 5.01 3.82
C VAL A 1 14.54 6.26 4.66
N ASP A 2 15.71 6.89 4.56
CA ASP A 2 16.04 8.11 5.32
C ASP A 2 15.74 9.40 4.54
N ALA A 3 15.59 9.29 3.22
CA ALA A 3 15.44 10.44 2.33
C ALA A 3 14.14 11.25 2.51
N LEU A 4 13.15 10.73 3.25
CA LEU A 4 11.85 11.37 3.49
C LEU A 4 11.65 11.80 4.96
N CYS A 5 12.68 11.67 5.80
CA CYS A 5 12.62 12.08 7.20
C CYS A 5 12.56 13.60 7.33
N ARG A 6 11.73 14.10 8.25
CA ARG A 6 11.62 15.53 8.57
C ARG A 6 11.45 15.78 10.06
N LEU A 7 11.96 16.91 10.53
CA LEU A 7 11.72 17.40 11.89
C LEU A 7 10.41 18.19 11.90
N VAL A 8 9.48 17.80 12.76
CA VAL A 8 8.14 18.40 12.86
C VAL A 8 7.76 18.56 14.34
N PRO A 9 6.92 19.54 14.69
CA PRO A 9 6.33 19.62 16.03
C PRO A 9 5.57 18.34 16.38
N ARG A 10 5.67 17.91 17.64
CA ARG A 10 5.09 16.65 18.13
C ARG A 10 3.59 16.56 17.86
N ASP A 11 2.85 17.64 18.10
CA ASP A 11 1.40 17.67 17.95
C ASP A 11 0.96 17.60 16.48
N ALA A 12 1.82 18.09 15.58
CA ALA A 12 1.56 18.09 14.14
C ALA A 12 1.99 16.78 13.45
N ALA A 13 2.81 15.94 14.10
CA ALA A 13 3.38 14.75 13.49
C ALA A 13 2.32 13.80 12.87
N ALA A 14 1.16 13.65 13.52
CA ALA A 14 0.10 12.78 13.02
C ALA A 14 -0.63 13.36 11.80
N SER A 15 -0.98 14.66 11.81
CA SER A 15 -1.68 15.31 10.68
C SER A 15 -0.77 15.39 9.46
N ILE A 16 0.46 15.83 9.67
CA ILE A 16 1.52 15.96 8.68
C ILE A 16 1.90 14.59 8.10
N GLY A 17 1.98 13.55 8.95
CA GLY A 17 2.19 12.17 8.52
C GLY A 17 1.08 11.66 7.60
N ARG A 18 -0.19 11.88 7.95
CA ARG A 18 -1.33 11.50 7.09
C ARG A 18 -1.30 12.22 5.74
N ALA A 19 -0.98 13.51 5.72
CA ALA A 19 -0.92 14.28 4.47
C ALA A 19 0.17 13.76 3.50
N ILE A 20 1.35 13.44 4.02
CA ILE A 20 2.41 12.81 3.21
C ILE A 20 1.96 11.44 2.69
N LEU A 21 1.40 10.60 3.56
CA LEU A 21 0.98 9.26 3.16
C LEU A 21 -0.10 9.30 2.08
N ALA A 22 -1.04 10.24 2.17
CA ALA A 22 -2.11 10.42 1.19
C ALA A 22 -1.55 10.89 -0.17
N THR A 23 -0.61 11.84 -0.15
CA THR A 23 0.06 12.33 -1.36
C THR A 23 0.88 11.22 -2.02
N MET A 24 1.54 10.40 -1.21
CA MET A 24 2.34 9.27 -1.68
C MET A 24 1.45 8.16 -2.25
N ALA A 25 0.34 7.84 -1.57
CA ALA A 25 -0.62 6.83 -2.01
C ALA A 25 -1.32 7.23 -3.32
N GLY A 26 -1.65 8.51 -3.50
CA GLY A 26 -2.23 9.02 -4.74
C GLY A 26 -1.24 9.05 -5.92
N GLY A 27 0.05 9.07 -5.62
CA GLY A 27 1.14 9.05 -6.60
C GLY A 27 1.58 7.68 -7.06
N MET A 28 1.34 6.66 -6.26
CA MET A 28 1.79 5.29 -6.52
C MET A 28 0.76 4.49 -7.31
N GLU A 29 1.23 3.69 -8.26
CA GLU A 29 0.38 2.73 -8.93
C GLU A 29 0.02 1.55 -8.03
N ARG A 30 -1.20 1.04 -8.19
CA ARG A 30 -1.68 -0.12 -7.42
C ARG A 30 -0.97 -1.38 -7.87
N GLN A 31 -0.38 -2.09 -6.91
CA GLN A 31 0.32 -3.35 -7.14
C GLN A 31 -0.62 -4.56 -7.05
N GLN A 32 -0.17 -5.73 -7.50
CA GLN A 32 -0.93 -6.99 -7.36
C GLN A 32 -1.03 -7.49 -5.91
N PHE A 33 -0.24 -6.91 -5.01
CA PHE A 33 -0.27 -7.17 -3.57
C PHE A 33 -0.54 -5.88 -2.79
N GLN A 34 -0.91 -6.03 -1.52
CA GLN A 34 -1.20 -4.90 -0.66
C GLN A 34 0.10 -4.23 -0.23
N VAL A 35 0.18 -2.92 -0.47
CA VAL A 35 1.28 -2.07 0.00
C VAL A 35 0.80 -1.32 1.23
N VAL A 36 1.60 -1.38 2.30
CA VAL A 36 1.31 -0.67 3.54
C VAL A 36 2.33 0.45 3.67
N LEU A 37 1.84 1.68 3.72
CA LEU A 37 2.62 2.87 3.96
C LEU A 37 2.46 3.30 5.42
N GLN A 38 3.56 3.69 6.05
CA GLN A 38 3.58 4.04 7.47
C GLN A 38 4.44 5.28 7.67
N ALA A 39 3.97 6.18 8.51
CA ALA A 39 4.77 7.26 9.06
C ALA A 39 5.05 6.94 10.53
N ALA A 40 6.31 6.99 10.92
CA ALA A 40 6.75 6.75 12.28
C ALA A 40 7.41 8.00 12.86
N ALA A 41 7.11 8.28 14.12
CA ALA A 41 7.77 9.31 14.93
C ALA A 41 8.04 8.73 16.32
N ASP A 42 9.22 9.00 16.88
CA ASP A 42 9.64 8.49 18.20
C ASP A 42 9.47 6.96 18.37
N GLY A 43 9.77 6.21 17.31
CA GLY A 43 9.65 4.74 17.32
C GLY A 43 8.20 4.21 17.32
N ARG A 44 7.19 5.07 17.19
CA ARG A 44 5.77 4.68 17.08
C ARG A 44 5.20 5.05 15.73
N VAL A 45 4.30 4.22 15.19
CA VAL A 45 3.58 4.52 13.96
C VAL A 45 2.48 5.54 14.27
N VAL A 46 2.60 6.74 13.72
CA VAL A 46 1.65 7.85 13.94
C VAL A 46 0.56 7.93 12.86
N ALA A 47 0.86 7.44 11.66
CA ALA A 47 -0.10 7.36 10.57
C ALA A 47 0.16 6.11 9.71
N ARG A 48 -0.92 5.55 9.16
CA ARG A 48 -0.89 4.36 8.31
C ARG A 48 -1.86 4.52 7.16
N GLU A 49 -1.38 4.20 5.96
CA GLU A 49 -2.19 4.16 4.75
C GLU A 49 -1.97 2.86 4.00
N VAL A 50 -2.97 2.41 3.25
CA VAL A 50 -2.97 1.10 2.62
C VAL A 50 -3.37 1.24 1.16
N ILE A 51 -2.45 0.94 0.26
CA ILE A 51 -2.77 0.85 -1.16
C ILE A 51 -3.31 -0.56 -1.42
N ASN A 52 -4.58 -0.60 -1.80
CA ASN A 52 -5.29 -1.84 -2.04
C ASN A 52 -4.75 -2.56 -3.28
N ALA A 53 -4.49 -3.86 -3.11
CA ALA A 53 -4.04 -4.71 -4.20
C ALA A 53 -5.04 -4.70 -5.37
N MET A 54 -4.54 -4.69 -6.61
CA MET A 54 -5.33 -5.05 -7.77
C MET A 54 -5.84 -6.48 -7.64
N ARG A 55 -7.07 -6.75 -8.09
CA ARG A 55 -7.66 -8.09 -8.00
C ARG A 55 -8.36 -8.40 -9.32
N LYS A 56 -7.91 -9.47 -9.96
CA LYS A 56 -8.66 -10.11 -11.04
C LYS A 56 -9.85 -10.87 -10.46
N ASP A 57 -11.02 -10.75 -11.09
CA ASP A 57 -12.14 -11.63 -10.79
C ASP A 57 -11.85 -13.04 -11.33
N VAL A 58 -11.41 -13.92 -10.42
CA VAL A 58 -11.12 -15.32 -10.74
C VAL A 58 -12.38 -16.17 -10.84
N LEU A 59 -13.53 -15.66 -10.39
CA LEU A 59 -14.79 -16.39 -10.34
C LEU A 59 -15.69 -16.12 -11.56
N ALA A 60 -15.30 -15.22 -12.46
CA ALA A 60 -16.10 -14.83 -13.62
C ALA A 60 -16.58 -16.02 -14.49
N LYS A 61 -15.81 -17.12 -14.54
CA LYS A 61 -16.15 -18.34 -15.31
C LYS A 61 -16.80 -19.45 -14.46
N CYS A 62 -17.08 -19.20 -13.18
CA CYS A 62 -17.70 -20.17 -12.28
C CYS A 62 -19.23 -20.08 -12.37
N TYR A 63 -19.77 -20.59 -13.48
CA TYR A 63 -21.21 -20.71 -13.71
C TYR A 63 -21.75 -21.93 -12.95
N GLY A 64 -21.98 -21.78 -11.65
CA GLY A 64 -22.52 -22.87 -10.83
C GLY A 64 -22.39 -22.68 -9.31
N GLY A 65 -22.98 -23.63 -8.58
CA GLY A 65 -23.01 -23.68 -7.13
C GLY A 65 -21.81 -24.37 -6.47
N ASP A 66 -20.86 -24.90 -7.26
CA ASP A 66 -19.71 -25.63 -6.70
C ASP A 66 -18.77 -24.70 -5.90
N VAL A 67 -18.96 -24.73 -4.58
CA VAL A 67 -18.18 -23.95 -3.61
C VAL A 67 -16.72 -24.39 -3.59
N THR A 68 -16.44 -25.67 -3.85
CA THR A 68 -15.08 -26.22 -3.79
C THR A 68 -14.19 -25.60 -4.86
N ARG A 69 -14.70 -25.46 -6.09
CA ARG A 69 -14.00 -24.80 -7.20
C ARG A 69 -13.75 -23.32 -6.93
N LYS A 70 -14.75 -22.61 -6.38
CA LYS A 70 -14.59 -21.19 -5.99
C LYS A 70 -13.50 -21.01 -4.94
N ARG A 71 -13.51 -21.83 -3.88
CA ARG A 71 -12.49 -21.81 -2.81
C ARG A 71 -11.09 -22.07 -3.37
N LYS A 72 -10.91 -23.10 -4.20
CA LYS A 72 -9.63 -23.45 -4.82
C LYS A 72 -9.02 -22.28 -5.61
N LEU A 73 -9.83 -21.53 -6.35
CA LEU A 73 -9.36 -20.37 -7.12
C LEU A 73 -8.98 -19.19 -6.20
N LEU A 74 -9.76 -18.95 -5.15
CA LEU A 74 -9.48 -17.90 -4.17
C LEU A 74 -8.21 -18.19 -3.36
N GLU A 75 -7.98 -19.43 -2.97
CA GLU A 75 -6.76 -19.85 -2.26
C GLU A 75 -5.52 -19.66 -3.11
N LYS A 76 -5.56 -20.10 -4.39
CA LYS A 76 -4.47 -19.86 -5.34
C LYS A 76 -4.17 -18.37 -5.51
N GLN A 77 -5.21 -17.54 -5.65
CA GLN A 77 -5.02 -16.08 -5.73
C GLN A 77 -4.38 -15.52 -4.45
N ARG A 78 -4.82 -15.96 -3.27
CA ARG A 78 -4.28 -15.51 -1.98
C ARG A 78 -2.81 -15.89 -1.82
N GLU A 79 -2.44 -17.12 -2.15
CA GLU A 79 -1.07 -17.61 -2.08
C GLU A 79 -0.16 -16.87 -3.06
N GLY A 80 -0.62 -16.66 -4.29
CA GLY A 80 0.09 -15.87 -5.29
C GLY A 80 0.40 -14.46 -4.79
N LYS A 81 -0.59 -13.76 -4.23
CA LYS A 81 -0.39 -12.42 -3.63
C LYS A 81 0.59 -12.43 -2.45
N ARG A 82 0.58 -13.49 -1.63
CA ARG A 82 1.56 -13.64 -0.52
C ARG A 82 2.99 -13.87 -1.01
N LYS A 83 3.16 -14.58 -2.13
CA LYS A 83 4.48 -14.75 -2.77
C LYS A 83 4.96 -13.42 -3.37
N LEU A 84 4.09 -12.73 -4.11
CA LEU A 84 4.39 -11.41 -4.68
C LEU A 84 4.76 -10.39 -3.60
N LYS A 85 4.06 -10.37 -2.47
CA LYS A 85 4.39 -9.45 -1.35
C LYS A 85 5.79 -9.70 -0.76
N ARG A 86 6.28 -10.94 -0.78
CA ARG A 86 7.59 -11.29 -0.20
C ARG A 86 8.76 -10.87 -1.10
N ILE A 87 8.56 -10.94 -2.41
CA ILE A 87 9.61 -10.68 -3.41
C ILE A 87 9.49 -9.26 -3.98
N GLY A 88 8.32 -8.65 -3.87
CA GLY A 88 7.98 -7.39 -4.51
C GLY A 88 8.78 -6.22 -3.93
N ASN A 89 9.58 -5.61 -4.80
CA ASN A 89 10.15 -4.29 -4.58
C ASN A 89 9.22 -3.25 -5.19
N ILE A 90 9.11 -2.10 -4.54
CA ILE A 90 8.30 -0.98 -5.02
C ILE A 90 9.27 0.15 -5.30
N GLU A 91 9.33 0.55 -6.56
CA GLU A 91 10.07 1.73 -6.96
C GLU A 91 9.18 2.96 -6.77
N VAL A 92 9.74 4.00 -6.15
CA VAL A 92 9.02 5.26 -5.92
C VAL A 92 9.38 6.20 -7.08
N PRO A 93 8.40 6.64 -7.89
CA PRO A 93 8.65 7.59 -8.97
C PRO A 93 9.34 8.86 -8.48
N GLN A 94 10.36 9.31 -9.21
CA GLN A 94 11.12 10.50 -8.82
C GLN A 94 10.26 11.79 -8.86
N GLU A 95 9.27 11.83 -9.74
CA GLU A 95 8.32 12.96 -9.88
C GLU A 95 7.46 13.21 -8.63
N LEU A 96 7.38 12.25 -7.71
CA LEU A 96 6.63 12.39 -6.47
C LEU A 96 7.40 13.17 -5.40
N PHE A 97 8.74 13.22 -5.46
CA PHE A 97 9.53 13.90 -4.44
C PHE A 97 9.18 15.38 -4.26
N PRO A 98 9.03 16.21 -5.32
CA PRO A 98 8.65 17.61 -5.16
C PRO A 98 7.27 17.80 -4.52
N LYS A 99 6.32 16.89 -4.81
CA LYS A 99 4.96 16.94 -4.24
C LYS A 99 4.99 16.60 -2.75
N LEU A 100 5.78 15.62 -2.35
CA LEU A 100 5.95 15.23 -0.94
C LEU A 100 6.60 16.33 -0.11
N MET A 101 7.56 17.07 -0.68
CA MET A 101 8.23 18.18 0.00
C MET A 101 7.34 19.43 0.15
N ARG A 102 6.41 19.65 -0.78
CA ARG A 102 5.43 20.75 -0.70
C ARG A 102 4.22 20.44 0.17
N ALA A 103 3.97 19.17 0.50
CA ALA A 103 2.89 18.76 1.39
C ALA A 103 3.22 19.16 2.84
N LEU A 104 2.97 20.43 3.13
CA LEU A 104 2.99 21.10 4.43
C LEU A 104 1.66 21.86 4.60
#